data_AF-A0A800MV91-F1
#
_entry.id   AF-A0A800MV91-F1
#
_cell.length_a   1.000
_cell.length_b   1.000
_cell.length_c   1.000
_cell.angle_alpha   90.00
_cell.angle_beta   90.00
_cell.angle_gamma   90.00
#
_symmetry.space_group_name_H-M   'P 1'
#
loop_
_entity.id
_entity.type
_entity.pdbx_description
1 polymer ?
#
loop_
_entity_poly.entity_id
_entity_poly.type
_entity_poly.pdbx_seq_one_letter_code
_entity_poly.pdbx_strand_id
1 'polypeptide(L)' 'MKAEKCPKCESNELGKGKHSGYGVMFPVDKMSLGFDIEYLICTSCGFIN' A
#
# COMPACT_ATOMS: atom_id res chain seq x y z
N MET A 1 11.87 5.89 -6.36
CA MET A 1 10.53 6.53 -6.30
C MET A 1 10.65 7.70 -5.33
N LYS A 2 10.43 8.94 -5.78
CA LYS A 2 10.53 10.14 -4.93
C LYS A 2 9.11 10.63 -4.62
N ALA A 3 8.47 10.00 -3.63
CA ALA A 3 7.41 10.65 -2.89
C ALA A 3 7.99 10.91 -1.50
N GLU A 4 8.69 12.05 -1.35
CA GLU A 4 9.35 12.39 -0.08
C GLU A 4 8.31 12.69 1.02
N LYS A 5 7.06 12.95 0.64
CA LYS A 5 5.96 13.29 1.53
C LYS A 5 4.66 12.62 1.12
N CYS A 6 3.81 12.33 2.10
CA CYS A 6 2.44 11.89 1.89
C CYS A 6 1.62 13.00 1.19
N PRO A 7 0.99 12.74 0.03
CA PRO A 7 0.21 13.76 -0.68
C PRO A 7 -1.08 14.16 0.05
N LYS A 8 -1.52 13.36 1.03
CA LYS A 8 -2.75 13.60 1.80
C LYS A 8 -2.54 14.46 3.05
N CYS A 9 -1.41 14.29 3.76
CA CYS A 9 -1.19 14.93 5.06
C CYS A 9 0.20 15.56 5.21
N GLU A 10 1.00 15.57 4.14
CA GLU A 10 2.35 16.15 4.08
C GLU A 10 3.39 15.55 5.03
N SER A 11 3.02 14.51 5.79
CA SER A 11 3.93 13.76 6.66
C SER A 11 5.02 13.04 5.87
N ASN A 12 6.20 12.93 6.48
CA ASN A 12 7.33 12.14 5.97
C ASN A 12 7.33 10.71 6.54
N GLU A 13 6.38 10.38 7.42
CA GLU A 13 6.26 9.07 8.05
C GLU A 13 5.63 8.08 7.05
N LEU A 14 6.49 7.54 6.19
CA LEU A 14 6.16 6.51 5.22
C LEU A 14 6.77 5.16 5.65
N GLY A 15 5.97 4.11 5.56
CA GLY A 15 6.36 2.75 5.96
C GLY A 15 5.72 1.69 5.09
N LYS A 16 6.17 0.45 5.25
CA LYS A 16 5.57 -0.71 4.57
C LYS A 16 4.29 -1.13 5.29
N GLY A 17 3.22 -1.31 4.53
CA GLY A 17 1.94 -1.82 5.00
C GLY A 17 1.58 -3.12 4.28
N LYS A 18 0.88 -4.00 4.98
CA LYS A 18 0.22 -5.17 4.39
C LYS A 18 -1.14 -5.35 5.01
N HIS A 19 -2.06 -5.98 4.29
CA HIS A 19 -3.34 -6.36 4.86
C HIS A 19 -3.14 -7.37 6.01
N SER A 20 -3.89 -7.21 7.09
CA SER A 20 -4.01 -8.23 8.12
C SER A 20 -5.01 -9.31 7.67
N GLY A 21 -4.65 -10.59 7.77
CA GLY A 21 -5.50 -11.72 7.34
C GLY A 21 -5.19 -12.23 5.93
N TYR A 22 -6.10 -13.03 5.34
CA TYR A 22 -6.01 -13.52 3.96
C TYR A 22 -6.38 -12.41 2.97
N GLY A 23 -5.41 -11.53 2.68
CA GLY A 23 -5.58 -10.34 1.82
C GLY A 23 -4.96 -10.48 0.43
N VAL A 24 -5.07 -11.67 -0.19
CA VAL A 24 -4.58 -11.92 -1.56
C VAL A 24 -5.29 -11.03 -2.56
N MET A 25 -4.50 -10.32 -3.38
CA MET A 25 -5.02 -9.46 -4.44
C MET A 25 -4.99 -10.18 -5.78
N PHE A 26 -6.08 -10.05 -6.54
CA PHE A 26 -6.22 -10.60 -7.87
C PHE A 26 -6.34 -9.47 -8.89
N PRO A 27 -5.69 -9.56 -10.05
CA PRO A 27 -5.91 -8.63 -11.14
C PRO A 27 -7.37 -8.75 -11.62
N VAL A 28 -8.02 -7.61 -11.85
CA VAL A 28 -9.35 -7.57 -12.48
C VAL A 28 -9.18 -8.05 -13.93
N ASP A 29 -10.04 -8.98 -14.36
CA ASP A 29 -10.07 -9.58 -15.71
C ASP A 29 -8.87 -10.45 -16.12
N LYS A 30 -8.12 -10.99 -15.16
CA LYS A 30 -7.04 -11.96 -15.45
C LYS A 30 -6.98 -13.09 -14.44
N MET A 31 -6.80 -14.32 -14.94
CA MET A 31 -6.60 -15.49 -14.08
C MET A 31 -5.24 -15.41 -13.38
N SER A 32 -5.23 -15.62 -12.05
CA SER A 32 -4.04 -15.57 -11.20
C SER A 32 -4.21 -16.49 -9.99
N LEU A 33 -3.10 -16.89 -9.35
CA LEU A 33 -3.08 -17.57 -8.05
C LEU A 33 -3.16 -16.61 -6.86
N GLY A 34 -3.27 -15.30 -7.13
CA GLY A 34 -3.24 -14.24 -6.13
C GLY A 34 -1.81 -13.79 -5.81
N PHE A 35 -1.68 -12.58 -5.30
CA PHE A 35 -0.39 -12.01 -4.91
C PHE A 35 -0.47 -11.44 -3.49
N ASP A 36 0.61 -11.65 -2.73
CA ASP A 36 0.86 -10.88 -1.51
C ASP A 36 1.35 -9.49 -1.90
N ILE A 37 0.58 -8.46 -1.53
CA ILE A 37 0.92 -7.06 -1.83
C ILE A 37 1.46 -6.38 -0.58
N GLU A 38 2.65 -5.80 -0.75
CA GLU A 38 3.25 -4.86 0.19
C GLU A 38 3.07 -3.44 -0.36
N TYR A 39 2.44 -2.57 0.43
CA TYR A 39 2.16 -1.18 0.08
C TYR A 39 3.16 -0.24 0.73
N LEU A 40 3.45 0.89 0.09
CA LEU A 40 4.00 2.04 0.78
C LEU A 40 2.83 2.84 1.36
N ILE A 41 2.76 2.97 2.68
CA ILE A 41 1.70 3.67 3.38
C ILE A 41 2.25 4.83 4.20
N CYS A 42 1.44 5.88 4.37
CA CYS A 42 1.70 6.88 5.38
C CYS A 42 1.23 6.37 6.74
N THR A 43 2.16 6.17 7.67
CA THR A 43 1.85 5.67 9.01
C THR A 43 1.22 6.74 9.91
N SER A 44 1.21 8.01 9.49
CA SER A 44 0.48 9.08 10.19
C SER A 44 -1.02 9.12 9.87
N CYS A 45 -1.43 8.86 8.61
CA CYS A 45 -2.83 9.06 8.19
C CYS A 45 -3.45 7.89 7.41
N GLY A 46 -2.71 6.80 7.20
CA GLY A 46 -3.17 5.60 6.51
C GLY A 46 -3.31 5.71 5.00
N PHE A 47 -2.80 6.78 4.38
CA PHE A 47 -2.81 6.92 2.91
C PHE A 47 -1.88 5.89 2.25
N ILE A 48 -2.38 5.17 1.25
CA ILE A 48 -1.61 4.23 0.44
C ILE A 48 -1.11 4.99 -0.80
N ASN A 49 0.20 4.99 -1.03
CA ASN A 49 0.89 5.74 -2.08
C ASN A 49 1.18 4.88 -3.31
#